data_AF-A0AAU1U9Q9-F1
#
_entry.id   AF-A0AAU1U9Q9-F1
#
_cell.length_a   1.000
_cell.length_b   1.000
_cell.length_c   1.000
_cell.angle_alpha   90.00
_cell.angle_beta   90.00
_cell.angle_gamma   90.00
#
_symmetry.space_group_name_H-M   'P 1'
#
loop_
_entity.id
_entity.type
_entity.pdbx_description
1 polymer ?
#
loop_
_entity_poly.entity_id
_entity_poly.type
_entity_poly.pdbx_seq_one_letter_code
_entity_poly.pdbx_strand_id
1 'polypeptide(L)'
;MGATPPEMPAFSMVLLEADRSSLEVPAESIGYAYWAAEELEPVVIGGTRFICFGHTGATGSILLNTVTGAVVESHDEFESTSLVNSSLEKFSACVKGVIEQFPFYSEDAEGSEWESAADDVVGLVRKVDPAAFIEGGYWHELTSDIMMGDYATEAVLGAE
;
A
#
# COMPACT_ATOMS: atom_id res chain seq x y z
N MET A 1 -9.56 35.62 -29.72
CA MET A 1 -8.69 34.42 -29.63
C MET A 1 -9.06 33.74 -28.32
N GLY A 2 -9.94 32.74 -28.39
CA GLY A 2 -10.32 31.98 -27.20
C GLY A 2 -9.19 31.01 -26.89
N ALA A 3 -8.58 31.14 -25.71
CA ALA A 3 -7.65 30.12 -25.24
C ALA A 3 -8.43 28.81 -25.11
N THR A 4 -8.03 27.79 -25.86
CA THR A 4 -8.46 26.42 -25.62
C THR A 4 -8.08 26.09 -24.18
N PRO A 5 -9.01 25.64 -23.32
CA PRO A 5 -8.64 25.16 -22.00
C PRO A 5 -7.61 24.03 -22.17
N PRO A 6 -6.60 23.92 -21.30
CA PRO A 6 -5.64 22.83 -21.37
C PRO A 6 -6.41 21.51 -21.30
N GLU A 7 -6.21 20.64 -22.29
CA GLU A 7 -6.76 19.29 -22.31
C GLU A 7 -6.28 18.59 -21.03
N MET A 8 -7.18 18.44 -20.06
CA MET A 8 -6.92 17.63 -18.88
C MET A 8 -6.80 16.18 -19.34
N PRO A 9 -5.76 15.43 -18.93
CA PRO A 9 -5.64 14.03 -19.29
C PRO A 9 -6.88 13.26 -18.81
N ALA A 10 -7.41 12.35 -19.64
CA ALA A 10 -8.63 11.59 -19.33
C ALA A 10 -8.56 10.86 -17.96
N PHE A 11 -7.37 10.46 -17.52
CA PHE A 11 -7.13 9.90 -16.18
C PHE A 11 -7.51 10.87 -15.04
N SER A 12 -7.28 12.18 -15.19
CA SER A 12 -7.65 13.18 -14.17
C SER A 12 -9.16 13.42 -14.05
N MET A 13 -9.95 13.13 -15.10
CA MET A 13 -11.41 13.28 -15.04
C MET A 13 -12.08 12.03 -14.48
N VAL A 14 -11.57 10.83 -14.79
CA VAL A 14 -12.11 9.56 -14.26
C VAL A 14 -11.88 9.43 -12.75
N LEU A 15 -10.79 9.97 -12.22
CA LEU A 15 -10.44 9.86 -10.79
C LEU A 15 -11.18 10.85 -9.88
N LEU A 16 -11.69 11.97 -10.41
CA LEU A 16 -12.46 12.93 -9.61
C LEU A 16 -13.89 12.46 -9.30
N GLU A 17 -14.41 11.53 -10.10
CA GLU A 17 -15.70 10.85 -9.92
C GLU A 17 -15.53 9.37 -9.54
N ALA A 18 -14.29 8.92 -9.30
CA ALA A 18 -14.03 7.52 -8.97
C ALA A 18 -14.58 7.21 -7.58
N ASP A 19 -15.59 6.35 -7.54
CA ASP A 19 -15.98 5.65 -6.33
C ASP A 19 -14.89 4.64 -5.94
N ARG A 20 -14.79 4.30 -4.66
CA ARG A 20 -13.87 3.25 -4.19
C ARG A 20 -14.09 1.93 -4.92
N SER A 21 -15.30 1.62 -5.36
CA SER A 21 -15.60 0.43 -6.18
C SER A 21 -15.00 0.49 -7.59
N SER A 22 -14.59 1.68 -8.05
CA SER A 22 -13.92 1.89 -9.33
C SER A 22 -12.40 1.80 -9.23
N LEU A 23 -11.84 2.01 -8.03
CA LEU A 23 -10.45 1.71 -7.74
C LEU A 23 -10.42 0.25 -7.26
N GLU A 24 -9.71 -0.65 -7.93
CA GLU A 24 -9.65 -2.07 -7.54
C GLU A 24 -8.79 -2.29 -6.26
N VAL A 25 -8.93 -1.41 -5.28
CA VAL A 25 -8.18 -1.42 -4.02
C VAL A 25 -8.69 -2.54 -3.11
N PRO A 26 -7.77 -3.26 -2.46
CA PRO A 26 -8.12 -4.29 -1.49
C PRO A 26 -8.84 -3.65 -0.30
N ALA A 27 -10.00 -4.19 0.07
CA ALA A 27 -10.76 -3.67 1.21
C ALA A 27 -10.33 -4.26 2.55
N GLU A 28 -9.63 -5.38 2.50
CA GLU A 28 -9.10 -6.11 3.65
C GLU A 28 -7.81 -5.46 4.17
N SER A 29 -7.59 -5.59 5.48
CA SER A 29 -6.41 -5.07 6.15
C SER A 29 -5.30 -6.11 6.27
N ILE A 30 -4.05 -5.65 6.33
CA ILE A 30 -2.88 -6.44 6.71
C ILE A 30 -2.40 -5.88 8.04
N GLY A 31 -3.06 -6.28 9.14
CA GLY A 31 -2.76 -5.76 10.48
C GLY A 31 -2.58 -4.24 10.50
N TYR A 32 -1.40 -3.77 10.95
CA TYR A 32 -1.03 -2.36 10.96
C TYR A 32 -0.33 -1.86 9.68
N ALA A 33 0.05 -2.74 8.75
CA ALA A 33 0.72 -2.32 7.51
C ALA A 33 -0.24 -1.71 6.50
N TYR A 34 -1.49 -2.16 6.45
CA TYR A 34 -2.47 -1.61 5.53
C TYR A 34 -3.88 -1.73 6.06
N TRP A 35 -4.64 -0.64 5.95
CA TRP A 35 -6.09 -0.70 5.91
C TRP A 35 -6.61 0.38 4.97
N ALA A 36 -7.73 0.09 4.32
CA ALA A 36 -8.29 0.99 3.34
C ALA A 36 -9.04 2.16 4.01
N ALA A 37 -8.89 3.36 3.44
CA ALA A 37 -9.56 4.57 3.89
C ALA A 37 -11.07 4.48 3.60
N GLU A 38 -11.92 4.96 4.52
CA GLU A 38 -13.38 4.93 4.34
C GLU A 38 -13.82 5.72 3.09
N GLU A 39 -13.14 6.83 2.81
CA GLU A 39 -13.39 7.70 1.68
C GLU A 39 -12.08 7.97 0.91
N LEU A 40 -12.20 8.27 -0.37
CA LEU A 40 -11.07 8.65 -1.21
C LEU A 40 -10.82 10.15 -1.05
N GLU A 41 -9.67 10.50 -0.49
CA GLU A 41 -9.35 11.90 -0.22
C GLU A 41 -8.32 12.44 -1.21
N PRO A 42 -8.63 13.52 -1.96
CA PRO A 42 -7.64 14.15 -2.83
C PRO A 42 -6.61 14.91 -2.01
N VAL A 43 -5.33 14.59 -2.21
CA VAL A 43 -4.19 15.21 -1.52
C VAL A 43 -3.28 15.88 -2.54
N VAL A 44 -2.70 17.03 -2.17
CA VAL A 44 -1.71 17.72 -3.03
C VAL A 44 -0.39 17.84 -2.29
N ILE A 45 0.65 17.24 -2.86
CA ILE A 45 1.99 17.20 -2.28
C ILE A 45 2.97 17.80 -3.28
N GLY A 46 3.66 18.88 -2.90
CA GLY A 46 4.61 19.56 -3.79
C GLY A 46 4.00 20.00 -5.13
N GLY A 47 2.68 20.25 -5.18
CA GLY A 47 1.95 20.60 -6.40
C GLY A 47 1.50 19.41 -7.28
N THR A 48 1.83 18.18 -6.89
CA THR A 48 1.34 16.95 -7.55
C THR A 48 0.08 16.44 -6.85
N ARG A 49 -0.89 15.97 -7.63
CA ARG A 49 -2.18 15.45 -7.11
C ARG A 49 -2.12 13.95 -6.85
N PHE A 50 -2.57 13.58 -5.67
CA PHE A 50 -2.69 12.22 -5.20
C PHE A 50 -4.11 11.94 -4.73
N ILE A 51 -4.44 10.65 -4.63
CA ILE A 51 -5.66 10.19 -3.96
C ILE A 51 -5.24 9.29 -2.82
N CYS A 52 -5.56 9.68 -1.60
CA CYS A 52 -5.45 8.81 -0.44
C CYS A 52 -6.56 7.75 -0.51
N PHE A 53 -6.17 6.48 -0.42
CA PHE A 53 -7.11 5.36 -0.45
C PHE A 53 -6.84 4.33 0.65
N GLY A 54 -5.82 4.55 1.48
CA GLY A 54 -5.47 3.68 2.57
C GLY A 54 -4.51 4.34 3.53
N HIS A 55 -4.27 3.66 4.64
CA HIS A 55 -3.39 4.08 5.71
C HIS A 55 -2.41 2.96 6.06
N THR A 56 -1.28 3.33 6.63
CA THR A 56 -0.21 2.42 7.06
C THR A 56 0.42 2.93 8.34
N GLY A 57 0.72 2.02 9.28
CA GLY A 57 1.31 2.38 10.57
C GLY A 57 0.49 3.42 11.34
N ALA A 58 1.06 4.08 12.34
CA ALA A 58 0.29 4.99 13.18
C ALA A 58 -0.17 6.29 12.47
N THR A 59 0.60 6.77 11.49
CA THR A 59 0.40 8.09 10.87
C THR A 59 0.61 8.12 9.36
N GLY A 60 0.93 6.97 8.75
CA GLY A 60 1.22 6.89 7.33
C GLY A 60 -0.03 6.82 6.47
N SER A 61 0.08 7.34 5.25
CA SER A 61 -0.99 7.31 4.24
C SER A 61 -0.52 6.63 2.97
N ILE A 62 -1.37 5.80 2.38
CA ILE A 62 -1.16 5.17 1.08
C ILE A 62 -1.91 5.96 0.02
N LEU A 63 -1.14 6.43 -0.96
CA LEU A 63 -1.55 7.43 -1.93
C LEU A 63 -1.36 6.89 -3.36
N LEU A 64 -2.33 7.19 -4.23
CA LEU A 64 -2.21 6.97 -5.67
C LEU A 64 -1.77 8.26 -6.35
N ASN A 65 -0.62 8.25 -7.02
CA ASN A 65 -0.20 9.35 -7.88
C ASN A 65 -1.06 9.35 -9.15
N THR A 66 -1.89 10.39 -9.31
CA THR A 66 -2.85 10.48 -10.43
C THR A 66 -2.20 10.76 -11.80
N VAL A 67 -0.92 11.14 -11.80
CA VAL A 67 -0.14 11.42 -13.02
C VAL A 67 0.58 10.17 -13.51
N THR A 68 1.22 9.43 -12.60
CA THR A 68 2.03 8.25 -12.96
C THR A 68 1.30 6.93 -12.77
N GLY A 69 0.23 6.90 -11.97
CA GLY A 69 -0.46 5.68 -11.55
C GLY A 69 0.26 4.89 -10.46
N ALA A 70 1.42 5.37 -9.98
CA ALA A 70 2.20 4.70 -8.93
C ALA A 70 1.52 4.86 -7.57
N VAL A 71 1.65 3.84 -6.74
CA VAL A 71 1.24 3.87 -5.33
C VAL A 71 2.46 4.25 -4.50
N VAL A 72 2.27 5.24 -3.63
CA VAL A 72 3.31 5.76 -2.75
C VAL A 72 2.78 5.81 -1.33
N GLU A 73 3.68 5.73 -0.37
CA GLU A 73 3.38 6.04 1.02
C GLU A 73 3.87 7.45 1.33
N SER A 74 3.20 8.10 2.26
CA SER A 74 3.65 9.36 2.82
C SER A 74 3.60 9.28 4.33
N HIS A 75 4.68 9.75 4.94
CA HIS A 75 4.79 10.00 6.38
C HIS A 75 4.90 11.51 6.61
N ASP A 76 4.93 11.92 7.89
CA ASP A 76 5.23 13.29 8.33
C ASP A 76 4.53 14.39 7.52
N GLU A 77 3.22 14.51 7.70
CA GLU A 77 2.42 15.64 7.18
C GLU A 77 2.49 15.88 5.66
N PHE A 78 2.78 14.85 4.88
CA PHE A 78 2.88 14.94 3.42
C PHE A 78 4.06 15.74 2.89
N GLU A 79 5.20 15.74 3.59
CA GLU A 79 6.41 16.41 3.11
C GLU A 79 7.17 15.60 2.03
N SER A 80 7.08 14.27 2.07
CA SER A 80 7.80 13.38 1.15
C SER A 80 7.05 12.08 0.93
N THR A 81 7.21 11.50 -0.27
CA THR A 81 6.56 10.24 -0.65
C THR A 81 7.59 9.18 -1.03
N SER A 82 7.39 7.96 -0.56
CA SER A 82 8.21 6.79 -0.90
C SER A 82 7.44 5.81 -1.78
N LEU A 83 8.11 5.15 -2.71
CA LEU A 83 7.45 4.21 -3.62
C LEU A 83 6.97 2.97 -2.86
N VAL A 84 5.69 2.65 -2.97
CA VAL A 84 5.11 1.39 -2.48
C VAL A 84 4.99 0.41 -3.62
N ASN A 85 4.41 0.83 -4.74
CA ASN A 85 4.31 0.02 -5.96
C ASN A 85 4.27 0.91 -7.21
N SER A 86 4.75 0.38 -8.33
CA SER A 86 4.79 1.12 -9.59
C SER A 86 3.42 1.39 -10.19
N SER A 87 2.37 0.68 -9.74
CA SER A 87 1.00 0.80 -10.24
C SER A 87 -0.03 0.25 -9.25
N LEU A 88 -1.25 0.79 -9.27
CA LEU A 88 -2.36 0.32 -8.43
C LEU A 88 -2.69 -1.17 -8.61
N GLU A 89 -2.66 -1.69 -9.84
CA GLU A 89 -2.95 -3.10 -10.13
C GLU A 89 -1.95 -4.02 -9.43
N LYS A 90 -0.66 -3.66 -9.50
CA LYS A 90 0.41 -4.40 -8.81
C LYS A 90 0.32 -4.29 -7.29
N PHE A 91 0.01 -3.11 -6.76
CA PHE A 91 -0.27 -2.95 -5.33
C PHE A 91 -1.37 -3.91 -4.89
N SER A 92 -2.48 -3.91 -5.61
CA SER A 92 -3.65 -4.75 -5.30
C SER A 92 -3.31 -6.24 -5.41
N ALA A 93 -2.50 -6.65 -6.39
CA ALA A 93 -2.02 -8.02 -6.52
C ALA A 93 -1.07 -8.43 -5.39
N CYS A 94 -0.14 -7.56 -4.97
CA CYS A 94 0.73 -7.80 -3.82
C CYS A 94 -0.10 -7.96 -2.55
N VAL A 95 -0.95 -6.98 -2.22
CA VAL A 95 -1.76 -7.01 -1.01
C VAL A 95 -2.68 -8.23 -0.96
N LYS A 96 -3.36 -8.58 -2.07
CA LYS A 96 -4.17 -9.81 -2.12
C LYS A 96 -3.34 -11.06 -1.85
N GLY A 97 -2.18 -11.21 -2.52
CA GLY A 97 -1.33 -12.36 -2.30
C GLY A 97 -0.70 -12.42 -0.90
N VAL A 98 -0.56 -11.28 -0.23
CA VAL A 98 -0.11 -11.21 1.17
C VAL A 98 -1.25 -11.57 2.13
N ILE A 99 -2.47 -11.10 1.89
CA ILE A 99 -3.67 -11.47 2.66
C ILE A 99 -3.96 -12.97 2.55
N GLU A 100 -3.77 -13.58 1.37
CA GLU A 100 -3.92 -15.03 1.21
C GLU A 100 -2.95 -15.85 2.08
N GLN A 101 -1.85 -15.23 2.52
CA GLN A 101 -0.90 -15.82 3.46
C GLN A 101 -1.18 -15.45 4.92
N PHE A 102 -2.15 -14.57 5.16
CA PHE A 102 -2.49 -14.08 6.49
C PHE A 102 -3.52 -15.00 7.19
N PRO A 103 -3.33 -15.33 8.49
CA PRO A 103 -2.21 -14.98 9.35
C PRO A 103 -0.95 -15.79 9.01
N PHE A 104 0.21 -15.13 9.03
CA PHE A 104 1.48 -15.72 8.56
C PHE A 104 1.95 -16.88 9.43
N TYR A 105 1.71 -16.80 10.74
CA TYR A 105 2.10 -17.82 11.71
C TYR A 105 1.34 -17.65 13.04
N SER A 106 1.33 -18.72 13.85
CA SER A 106 0.77 -18.73 15.21
C SER A 106 1.73 -18.09 16.23
N GLU A 107 1.27 -17.78 17.44
CA GLU A 107 2.12 -17.20 18.50
C GLU A 107 3.26 -18.14 18.94
N ASP A 108 3.00 -19.45 18.93
CA ASP A 108 4.00 -20.48 19.24
C ASP A 108 5.03 -20.73 18.11
N ALA A 109 4.95 -19.98 17.00
CA ALA A 109 5.82 -20.21 15.85
C ALA A 109 7.29 -19.89 16.15
N GLU A 110 8.18 -20.72 15.63
CA GLU A 110 9.62 -20.55 15.83
C GLU A 110 10.22 -19.59 14.79
N GLY A 111 11.40 -19.02 15.08
CA GLY A 111 12.02 -18.03 14.19
C GLY A 111 12.25 -18.49 12.74
N SER A 112 12.35 -19.80 12.48
CA SER A 112 12.41 -20.34 11.11
C SER A 112 11.09 -20.21 10.35
N GLU A 113 9.95 -20.24 11.04
CA GLU A 113 8.64 -20.02 10.42
C GLU A 113 8.44 -18.54 10.08
N TRP A 114 8.93 -17.63 10.94
CA TRP A 114 8.94 -16.19 10.67
C TRP A 114 9.80 -15.85 9.46
N GLU A 115 11.01 -16.44 9.37
CA GLU A 115 11.91 -16.27 8.23
C GLU A 115 11.28 -16.79 6.93
N SER A 116 10.63 -17.97 6.97
CA SER A 116 9.95 -18.54 5.80
C SER A 116 8.80 -17.64 5.33
N ALA A 117 7.96 -17.15 6.24
CA ALA A 117 6.86 -16.26 5.89
C ALA A 117 7.36 -14.94 5.29
N ALA A 118 8.44 -14.38 5.84
CA ALA A 118 9.06 -13.18 5.29
C ALA A 118 9.59 -13.45 3.87
N ASP A 119 10.29 -14.56 3.62
CA ASP A 119 10.82 -14.91 2.29
C ASP A 119 9.70 -15.10 1.25
N ASP A 120 8.58 -15.72 1.64
CA ASP A 120 7.42 -15.89 0.77
C ASP A 120 6.82 -14.53 0.34
N VAL A 121 6.71 -13.59 1.28
CA VAL A 121 6.27 -12.21 0.98
C VAL A 121 7.28 -11.47 0.10
N VAL A 122 8.58 -11.57 0.38
CA VAL A 122 9.63 -10.99 -0.46
C VAL A 122 9.55 -11.54 -1.89
N GLY A 123 9.40 -12.87 -2.02
CA GLY A 123 9.29 -13.56 -3.30
C GLY A 123 8.06 -13.11 -4.09
N LEU A 124 6.91 -12.98 -3.41
CA LEU A 124 5.67 -12.47 -4.01
C LEU A 124 5.84 -11.04 -4.52
N VAL A 125 6.30 -10.11 -3.68
CA VAL A 125 6.46 -8.69 -4.03
C VAL A 125 7.43 -8.54 -5.18
N ARG A 126 8.59 -9.21 -5.13
CA ARG A 126 9.58 -9.14 -6.23
C ARG A 126 9.07 -9.74 -7.53
N LYS A 127 8.20 -10.75 -7.47
CA LYS A 127 7.59 -11.36 -8.67
C LYS A 127 6.56 -10.44 -9.31
N VAL A 128 5.73 -9.77 -8.51
CA VAL A 128 4.67 -8.87 -8.99
C VAL A 128 5.22 -7.51 -9.39
N ASP A 129 6.09 -6.95 -8.56
CA ASP A 129 6.67 -5.63 -8.73
C ASP A 129 8.10 -5.52 -8.18
N PRO A 130 9.12 -5.87 -8.97
CA PRO A 130 10.52 -5.80 -8.53
C PRO A 130 10.94 -4.41 -8.04
N ALA A 131 10.35 -3.34 -8.59
CA ALA A 131 10.66 -1.96 -8.23
C ALA A 131 10.10 -1.56 -6.85
N ALA A 132 9.14 -2.31 -6.31
CA ALA A 132 8.51 -2.06 -5.02
C ALA A 132 9.38 -2.52 -3.83
N PHE A 133 10.29 -3.47 -4.05
CA PHE A 133 11.11 -4.03 -2.98
C PHE A 133 12.43 -3.27 -2.85
N ILE A 134 12.38 -2.12 -2.17
CA ILE A 134 13.51 -1.24 -1.90
C ILE A 134 13.85 -1.34 -0.41
N GLU A 135 15.15 -1.39 -0.07
CA GLU A 135 15.62 -1.38 1.31
C GLU A 135 15.09 -0.14 2.06
N GLY A 136 14.48 -0.34 3.23
CA GLY A 136 13.83 0.71 4.01
C GLY A 136 12.53 1.27 3.41
N GLY A 137 11.98 0.65 2.36
CA GLY A 137 10.66 0.97 1.81
C GLY A 137 9.55 0.10 2.41
N TYR A 138 8.30 0.48 2.18
CA TYR A 138 7.09 -0.20 2.66
C TYR A 138 7.17 -1.73 2.79
N TRP A 139 7.43 -2.44 1.68
CA TRP A 139 7.45 -3.90 1.69
C TRP A 139 8.64 -4.50 2.45
N HIS A 140 9.77 -3.78 2.48
CA HIS A 140 10.94 -4.20 3.23
C HIS A 140 10.69 -4.13 4.74
N GLU A 141 10.07 -3.03 5.19
CA GLU A 141 9.69 -2.85 6.60
C GLU A 141 8.67 -3.91 7.02
N LEU A 142 7.61 -4.12 6.23
CA LEU A 142 6.64 -5.19 6.50
C LEU A 142 7.33 -6.56 6.63
N THR A 143 8.24 -6.92 5.72
CA THR A 143 8.95 -8.20 5.82
C THR A 143 9.88 -8.28 7.02
N SER A 144 10.42 -7.15 7.48
CA SER A 144 11.23 -7.07 8.69
C SER A 144 10.37 -7.32 9.93
N ASP A 145 9.19 -6.70 10.00
CA ASP A 145 8.23 -6.93 11.09
C ASP A 145 7.75 -8.39 11.12
N ILE A 146 7.45 -8.98 9.95
CA ILE A 146 7.12 -10.40 9.83
C ILE A 146 8.28 -11.28 10.34
N MET A 147 9.52 -10.94 10.02
CA MET A 147 10.70 -11.68 10.50
C MET A 147 10.94 -11.50 12.01
N MET A 148 10.48 -10.39 12.60
CA MET A 148 10.59 -10.12 14.04
C MET A 148 9.48 -10.77 14.89
N GLY A 149 8.45 -11.35 14.26
CA GLY A 149 7.34 -12.00 14.95
C GLY A 149 6.13 -11.10 15.22
N ASP A 150 6.14 -9.85 14.75
CA ASP A 150 5.10 -8.84 15.05
C ASP A 150 3.73 -9.14 14.38
N TYR A 151 3.69 -10.12 13.46
CA TYR A 151 2.47 -10.53 12.76
C TYR A 151 1.93 -11.89 13.21
N ALA A 152 2.26 -12.32 14.43
CA ALA A 152 1.63 -13.50 15.03
C ALA A 152 0.11 -13.33 15.11
N THR A 153 -0.63 -14.41 14.84
CA THR A 153 -2.11 -14.40 14.71
C THR A 153 -2.82 -13.69 15.88
N GLU A 154 -2.35 -13.86 17.12
CA GLU A 154 -2.93 -13.25 18.33
C GLU A 154 -2.54 -11.78 18.53
N ALA A 155 -1.38 -11.34 18.02
CA ALA A 155 -0.98 -9.93 18.05
C ALA A 155 -1.82 -9.06 17.09
N VAL A 156 -2.31 -9.66 16.00
CA VAL A 156 -3.11 -8.97 14.98
C VAL A 156 -4.63 -9.12 15.19
N LEU A 157 -5.09 -10.23 15.80
CA LEU A 157 -6.52 -10.48 16.07
C LEU A 157 -6.93 -10.28 17.54
N GLY A 158 -5.98 -10.16 18.47
CA GLY A 158 -6.24 -10.08 19.92
C GLY A 158 -6.44 -8.67 20.49
N ALA A 159 -6.53 -7.65 19.66
CA ALA A 159 -6.99 -6.31 20.07
C ALA A 159 -8.53 -6.26 20.07
N GLU A 160 -9.17 -6.99 21.00
CA GLU A 160 -10.58 -6.78 21.37
C GLU A 160 -10.73 -5.85 22.58
#